data_AF-A0A7J9Y0B9-F1
#
_entry.id   AF-A0A7J9Y0B9-F1
#
_cell.length_a   1.000
_cell.length_b   1.000
_cell.length_c   1.000
_cell.angle_alpha   90.00
_cell.angle_beta   90.00
_cell.angle_gamma   90.00
#
_symmetry.space_group_name_H-M   'P 1'
#
loop_
_entity.id
_entity.type
_entity.pdbx_description
1 polymer ?
#
loop_
_entity_poly.entity_id
_entity_poly.type
_entity_poly.pdbx_seq_one_letter_code
_entity_poly.pdbx_strand_id
1 'polypeptide(L)'
;MPDAGGRLAVRKTYKLYVGGAFPRSESGRSYEVTDAKGRFLANAALASRKDVRDAVVAARKAFPGWAGRTAYNRGQILYRIAEMLEGRRDQFVSEISAAEGLSARKAEPYVDAAIDRWVWYAGWADKIAQVHGNANPVAGPFFNLSSPEPTGVVGIVAPQKGPLLGLVSVLAPAIVTGNTAVVLASEQHPLPAITLAEVLATSDLPGGVVNVLTGRPAETAPWLASHMDVNAIDLAGVDNPALAADLERAAAENLKRVIRPAPTPDWRADPGAGRLTAFLETKTVWHPKGA
;
A
#
# COMPACT_ATOMS: atom_id res chain seq x y z
N MET A 1 37.81 -28.82 -12.95
CA MET A 1 36.61 -29.68 -12.77
C MET A 1 35.50 -28.80 -12.21
N PRO A 2 34.27 -28.86 -12.72
CA PRO A 2 33.14 -28.22 -12.04
C PRO A 2 32.87 -29.01 -10.75
N ASP A 3 32.66 -28.32 -9.64
CA ASP A 3 32.36 -28.92 -8.34
C ASP A 3 31.18 -29.89 -8.44
N ALA A 4 31.44 -31.15 -8.12
CA ALA A 4 30.44 -32.22 -8.06
C ALA A 4 29.58 -32.05 -6.80
N GLY A 5 28.60 -31.14 -6.87
CA GLY A 5 27.64 -30.87 -5.78
C GLY A 5 26.90 -29.53 -5.86
N GLY A 6 27.26 -28.65 -6.80
CA GLY A 6 26.70 -27.30 -6.88
C GLY A 6 25.27 -27.25 -7.44
N ARG A 7 24.28 -26.89 -6.61
CA ARG A 7 22.93 -26.52 -7.08
C ARG A 7 23.03 -25.39 -8.11
N LEU A 8 22.40 -25.57 -9.27
CA LEU A 8 22.32 -24.53 -10.30
C LEU A 8 21.62 -23.28 -9.76
N ALA A 9 22.20 -22.12 -10.03
CA ALA A 9 21.62 -20.84 -9.65
C ALA A 9 20.39 -20.53 -10.51
N VAL A 10 19.23 -20.38 -9.88
CA VAL A 10 18.00 -19.91 -10.53
C VAL A 10 17.84 -18.43 -10.23
N ARG A 11 18.17 -17.58 -11.22
CA ARG A 11 18.06 -16.13 -11.08
C ARG A 11 16.63 -15.67 -11.35
N LYS A 12 16.04 -14.92 -10.41
CA LYS A 12 14.69 -14.34 -10.54
C LYS A 12 14.80 -12.86 -10.93
N THR A 13 14.08 -12.48 -11.98
CA THR A 13 13.77 -11.07 -12.25
C THR A 13 12.34 -10.82 -11.82
N TYR A 14 12.18 -10.05 -10.75
CA TYR A 14 10.88 -9.70 -10.21
C TYR A 14 10.14 -8.74 -11.14
N LYS A 15 8.84 -8.94 -11.20
CA LYS A 15 7.90 -8.21 -12.05
C LYS A 15 7.11 -7.20 -11.22
N LEU A 16 6.33 -6.36 -11.89
CA LEU A 16 5.35 -5.49 -11.24
C LEU A 16 4.14 -6.34 -10.78
N TYR A 17 3.27 -5.77 -9.97
CA TYR A 17 1.96 -6.35 -9.65
C TYR A 17 0.85 -5.38 -10.04
N VAL A 18 0.10 -5.69 -11.08
CA VAL A 18 -0.92 -4.78 -11.64
C VAL A 18 -2.15 -5.59 -12.00
N GLY A 19 -3.32 -5.15 -11.54
CA GLY A 19 -4.59 -5.78 -11.89
C GLY A 19 -4.73 -7.24 -11.43
N GLY A 20 -4.00 -7.65 -10.38
CA GLY A 20 -3.98 -9.05 -9.91
C GLY A 20 -3.01 -9.96 -10.68
N ALA A 21 -2.22 -9.42 -11.60
CA ALA A 21 -1.23 -10.17 -12.38
C ALA A 21 0.19 -9.63 -12.18
N PHE A 22 1.18 -10.40 -12.64
CA PHE A 22 2.59 -10.03 -12.60
C PHE A 22 3.14 -9.71 -13.99
N PRO A 23 2.87 -8.52 -14.57
CA PRO A 23 3.40 -8.11 -15.87
C PRO A 23 4.85 -7.62 -15.78
N ARG A 24 5.57 -7.70 -16.90
CA ARG A 24 6.83 -6.96 -17.04
C ARG A 24 6.54 -5.46 -17.16
N SER A 25 7.48 -4.61 -16.77
CA SER A 25 7.40 -3.18 -17.12
C SER A 25 7.31 -3.03 -18.63
N GLU A 26 6.46 -2.12 -19.10
CA GLU A 26 6.36 -1.83 -20.52
C GLU A 26 7.69 -1.32 -21.11
N SER A 27 8.51 -0.62 -20.31
CA SER A 27 9.83 -0.15 -20.77
C SER A 27 10.86 -1.27 -20.94
N GLY A 28 10.57 -2.48 -20.42
CA GLY A 28 11.52 -3.59 -20.36
C GLY A 28 12.73 -3.37 -19.44
N ARG A 29 12.85 -2.19 -18.82
CA ARG A 29 13.96 -1.85 -17.92
C ARG A 29 13.89 -2.65 -16.63
N SER A 30 15.06 -2.96 -16.10
CA SER A 30 15.23 -3.54 -14.76
C SER A 30 16.41 -2.90 -14.06
N TYR A 31 16.47 -3.04 -12.74
CA TYR A 31 17.59 -2.61 -11.93
C TYR A 31 18.00 -3.71 -10.95
N GLU A 32 19.27 -3.66 -10.56
CA GLU A 32 19.83 -4.57 -9.57
C GLU A 32 19.34 -4.21 -8.17
N VAL A 33 18.91 -5.23 -7.43
CA VAL A 33 18.58 -5.13 -6.01
C VAL A 33 19.69 -5.81 -5.24
N THR A 34 20.28 -5.09 -4.30
CA THR A 34 21.39 -5.55 -3.47
C THR A 34 20.98 -5.68 -2.00
N ASP A 35 21.75 -6.45 -1.25
CA ASP A 35 21.65 -6.48 0.21
C ASP A 35 22.34 -5.26 0.86
N ALA A 36 22.25 -5.15 2.18
CA ALA A 36 22.88 -4.07 2.94
C ALA A 36 24.42 -3.97 2.79
N LYS A 37 25.08 -4.98 2.19
CA LYS A 37 26.52 -5.00 1.91
C LYS A 37 26.82 -4.82 0.41
N GLY A 38 25.82 -4.52 -0.42
CA GLY A 38 25.98 -4.32 -1.85
C GLY A 38 26.07 -5.62 -2.65
N ARG A 39 25.75 -6.78 -2.08
CA ARG A 39 25.76 -8.06 -2.80
C ARG A 39 24.46 -8.23 -3.58
N PHE A 40 24.56 -8.68 -4.83
CA PHE A 40 23.41 -8.98 -5.69
C PHE A 40 22.42 -9.94 -5.01
N LEU A 41 21.14 -9.55 -4.96
CA LEU A 41 20.03 -10.41 -4.55
C LEU A 41 19.18 -10.84 -5.75
N ALA A 42 18.71 -9.88 -6.53
CA ALA A 42 17.83 -10.12 -7.66
C ALA A 42 17.80 -8.91 -8.62
N ASN A 43 17.09 -9.06 -9.74
CA ASN A 43 16.68 -7.90 -10.55
C ASN A 43 15.21 -7.58 -10.26
N ALA A 44 14.85 -6.31 -10.26
CA ALA A 44 13.47 -5.85 -10.20
C ALA A 44 13.12 -5.00 -11.44
N ALA A 45 11.87 -5.06 -11.89
CA ALA A 45 11.39 -4.21 -12.97
C ALA A 45 11.52 -2.72 -12.60
N LEU A 46 11.93 -1.89 -13.54
CA LEU A 46 12.01 -0.44 -13.36
C LEU A 46 10.80 0.21 -14.04
N ALA A 47 9.75 0.48 -13.24
CA ALA A 47 8.47 0.97 -13.75
C ALA A 47 8.62 2.27 -14.56
N SER A 48 7.82 2.40 -15.61
CA SER A 48 7.72 3.58 -16.46
C SER A 48 6.49 4.41 -16.11
N ARG A 49 6.39 5.61 -16.71
CA ARG A 49 5.16 6.41 -16.69
C ARG A 49 3.94 5.61 -17.14
N LYS A 50 4.10 4.75 -18.16
CA LYS A 50 3.01 3.95 -18.71
C LYS A 50 2.54 2.89 -17.70
N ASP A 51 3.47 2.28 -16.97
CA ASP A 51 3.13 1.33 -15.91
C ASP A 51 2.31 2.00 -14.79
N VAL A 52 2.65 3.25 -14.42
CA VAL A 52 1.87 4.05 -13.46
C VAL A 52 0.44 4.26 -13.96
N ARG A 53 0.27 4.68 -15.22
CA ARG A 53 -1.06 4.87 -15.82
C ARG A 53 -1.85 3.57 -15.86
N ASP A 54 -1.23 2.46 -16.28
CA ASP A 54 -1.90 1.16 -16.36
C ASP A 54 -2.32 0.66 -14.96
N ALA A 55 -1.51 0.93 -13.92
CA ALA A 55 -1.86 0.65 -12.53
C ALA A 55 -3.02 1.51 -12.02
N VAL A 56 -3.05 2.81 -12.36
CA VAL A 56 -4.17 3.70 -12.00
C VAL A 56 -5.47 3.25 -12.68
N VAL A 57 -5.41 2.84 -13.95
CA VAL A 57 -6.58 2.29 -14.66
C VAL A 57 -7.09 1.02 -13.97
N ALA A 58 -6.21 0.12 -13.57
CA ALA A 58 -6.59 -1.08 -12.82
C ALA A 58 -7.22 -0.75 -11.46
N ALA A 59 -6.63 0.19 -10.71
CA ALA A 59 -7.16 0.67 -9.43
C ALA A 59 -8.55 1.29 -9.58
N ARG A 60 -8.70 2.22 -10.54
CA ARG A 60 -9.98 2.88 -10.82
C ARG A 60 -11.07 1.88 -11.21
N LYS A 61 -10.73 0.88 -12.02
CA LYS A 61 -11.67 -0.18 -12.42
C LYS A 61 -12.12 -1.03 -11.22
N ALA A 62 -11.21 -1.34 -10.29
CA ALA A 62 -11.51 -2.14 -9.10
C ALA A 62 -12.29 -1.37 -8.03
N PHE A 63 -12.17 -0.04 -7.99
CA PHE A 63 -12.69 0.79 -6.90
C PHE A 63 -14.19 0.62 -6.62
N PRO A 64 -15.12 0.73 -7.59
CA PRO A 64 -16.55 0.60 -7.29
C PRO A 64 -16.91 -0.76 -6.66
N GLY A 65 -16.29 -1.83 -7.15
CA GLY A 65 -16.50 -3.18 -6.63
C GLY A 65 -15.92 -3.37 -5.22
N TRP A 66 -14.75 -2.78 -4.94
CA TRP A 66 -14.11 -2.87 -3.62
C TRP A 66 -14.80 -2.00 -2.57
N ALA A 67 -15.11 -0.74 -2.90
CA ALA A 67 -15.84 0.18 -2.04
C ALA A 67 -17.25 -0.34 -1.71
N GLY A 68 -17.91 -1.00 -2.69
CA GLY A 68 -19.23 -1.61 -2.53
C GLY A 68 -19.26 -2.90 -1.70
N ARG A 69 -18.10 -3.53 -1.40
CA ARG A 69 -18.09 -4.67 -0.46
C ARG A 69 -18.46 -4.21 0.94
N THR A 70 -19.19 -5.05 1.68
CA THR A 70 -19.44 -4.81 3.11
C THR A 70 -18.12 -4.69 3.87
N ALA A 71 -18.10 -3.89 4.92
CA ALA A 71 -16.98 -3.79 5.87
C ALA A 71 -16.48 -5.17 6.34
N TYR A 72 -17.39 -6.07 6.71
CA TYR A 72 -17.07 -7.44 7.11
C TYR A 72 -16.26 -8.20 6.04
N ASN A 73 -16.74 -8.23 4.79
CA ASN A 73 -16.03 -8.87 3.67
C ASN A 73 -14.63 -8.28 3.43
N ARG A 74 -14.44 -6.96 3.59
CA ARG A 74 -13.10 -6.36 3.49
C ARG A 74 -12.21 -6.83 4.63
N GLY A 75 -12.73 -6.87 5.86
CA GLY A 75 -12.02 -7.40 7.02
C GLY A 75 -11.57 -8.85 6.85
N GLN A 76 -12.46 -9.72 6.35
CA GLN A 76 -12.13 -11.13 6.07
C GLN A 76 -10.97 -11.28 5.09
N ILE A 77 -10.95 -10.48 4.02
CA ILE A 77 -9.83 -10.49 3.06
C ILE A 77 -8.53 -10.02 3.72
N LEU A 78 -8.57 -9.02 4.60
CA LEU A 78 -7.36 -8.57 5.30
C LEU A 78 -6.87 -9.59 6.34
N TYR A 79 -7.76 -10.30 7.02
CA TYR A 79 -7.37 -11.45 7.84
C TYR A 79 -6.73 -12.54 6.98
N ARG A 80 -7.28 -12.81 5.79
CA ARG A 80 -6.69 -13.77 4.85
C ARG A 80 -5.29 -13.34 4.38
N ILE A 81 -5.06 -12.04 4.16
CA ILE A 81 -3.73 -11.50 3.86
C ILE A 81 -2.76 -11.80 5.01
N ALA A 82 -3.18 -11.61 6.27
CA ALA A 82 -2.35 -11.92 7.43
C ALA A 82 -1.98 -13.42 7.48
N GLU A 83 -2.96 -14.32 7.28
CA GLU A 83 -2.73 -15.77 7.23
C GLU A 83 -1.74 -16.18 6.13
N MET A 84 -1.88 -15.60 4.93
CA MET A 84 -1.02 -15.91 3.80
C MET A 84 0.40 -15.33 3.97
N LEU A 85 0.53 -14.20 4.67
CA LEU A 85 1.82 -13.62 5.05
C LEU A 85 2.50 -14.49 6.13
N GLU A 86 1.76 -14.92 7.15
CA GLU A 86 2.22 -15.84 8.21
C GLU A 86 2.80 -17.13 7.61
N GLY A 87 2.11 -17.73 6.64
CA GLY A 87 2.62 -18.92 5.94
C GLY A 87 3.93 -18.70 5.16
N ARG A 88 4.33 -17.45 4.93
CA ARG A 88 5.58 -17.04 4.27
C ARG A 88 6.54 -16.28 5.19
N ARG A 89 6.31 -16.32 6.50
CA ARG A 89 7.05 -15.56 7.51
C ARG A 89 8.57 -15.66 7.33
N ASP A 90 9.11 -16.87 7.18
CA ASP A 90 10.56 -17.11 7.04
C ASP A 90 11.15 -16.43 5.80
N GLN A 91 10.40 -16.38 4.70
CA GLN A 91 10.82 -15.68 3.48
C GLN A 91 10.96 -14.17 3.76
N PHE A 92 9.97 -13.57 4.43
CA PHE A 92 10.02 -12.15 4.79
C PHE A 92 11.14 -11.85 5.79
N VAL A 93 11.39 -12.74 6.78
CA VAL A 93 12.51 -12.60 7.71
C VAL A 93 13.83 -12.56 6.95
N SER A 94 14.02 -13.46 5.97
CA SER A 94 15.21 -13.47 5.12
C SER A 94 15.34 -12.20 4.27
N GLU A 95 14.25 -11.71 3.68
CA GLU A 95 14.27 -10.52 2.84
C GLU A 95 14.57 -9.25 3.65
N ILE A 96 13.97 -9.09 4.84
CA ILE A 96 14.25 -7.96 5.75
C ILE A 96 15.68 -8.04 6.29
N SER A 97 16.13 -9.23 6.69
CA SER A 97 17.51 -9.46 7.13
C SER A 97 18.53 -9.03 6.07
N ALA A 98 18.29 -9.39 4.80
CA ALA A 98 19.16 -8.99 3.69
C ALA A 98 19.08 -7.49 3.39
N ALA A 99 17.87 -6.92 3.36
CA ALA A 99 17.63 -5.51 3.07
C ALA A 99 18.30 -4.58 4.09
N GLU A 100 18.11 -4.85 5.38
CA GLU A 100 18.55 -3.94 6.46
C GLU A 100 19.84 -4.41 7.15
N GLY A 101 20.43 -5.54 6.71
CA GLY A 101 21.67 -6.07 7.29
C GLY A 101 21.49 -6.61 8.72
N LEU A 102 20.27 -6.99 9.09
CA LEU A 102 19.91 -7.50 10.41
C LEU A 102 20.16 -9.01 10.49
N SER A 103 20.42 -9.54 11.68
CA SER A 103 20.30 -10.99 11.92
C SER A 103 18.83 -11.42 11.83
N ALA A 104 18.54 -12.66 11.44
CA ALA A 104 17.17 -13.21 11.40
C ALA A 104 16.37 -12.91 12.69
N ARG A 105 16.94 -13.19 13.87
CA ARG A 105 16.34 -12.89 15.19
C ARG A 105 15.97 -11.41 15.40
N LYS A 106 16.65 -10.48 14.73
CA LYS A 106 16.34 -9.03 14.78
C LYS A 106 15.31 -8.63 13.73
N ALA A 107 15.20 -9.38 12.63
CA ALA A 107 14.21 -9.15 11.57
C ALA A 107 12.83 -9.74 11.93
N GLU A 108 12.80 -10.86 12.67
CA GLU A 108 11.58 -11.53 13.14
C GLU A 108 10.52 -10.57 13.72
N PRO A 109 10.83 -9.69 14.69
CA PRO A 109 9.82 -8.80 15.26
C PRO A 109 9.20 -7.81 14.26
N TYR A 110 9.89 -7.47 13.17
CA TYR A 110 9.34 -6.60 12.13
C TYR A 110 8.35 -7.33 11.23
N VAL A 111 8.56 -8.63 11.00
CA VAL A 111 7.60 -9.47 10.26
C VAL A 111 6.38 -9.74 11.12
N ASP A 112 6.58 -10.11 12.39
CA ASP A 112 5.50 -10.35 13.35
C ASP A 112 4.62 -9.11 13.48
N ALA A 113 5.23 -7.94 13.69
CA ALA A 113 4.50 -6.69 13.75
C ALA A 113 3.75 -6.36 12.45
N ALA A 114 4.24 -6.78 11.27
CA ALA A 114 3.56 -6.54 10.01
C ALA A 114 2.34 -7.44 9.83
N ILE A 115 2.41 -8.69 10.31
CA ILE A 115 1.28 -9.63 10.35
C ILE A 115 0.22 -9.10 11.32
N ASP A 116 0.63 -8.75 12.53
CA ASP A 116 -0.24 -8.15 13.54
C ASP A 116 -0.88 -6.85 13.03
N ARG A 117 -0.17 -6.06 12.22
CA ARG A 117 -0.70 -4.84 11.60
C ARG A 117 -1.86 -5.14 10.65
N TRP A 118 -1.79 -6.22 9.86
CA TRP A 118 -2.91 -6.66 9.02
C TRP A 118 -4.11 -7.07 9.86
N VAL A 119 -3.89 -7.89 10.90
CA VAL A 119 -4.93 -8.33 11.85
C VAL A 119 -5.58 -7.13 12.54
N TRP A 120 -4.78 -6.16 12.98
CA TRP A 120 -5.24 -4.95 13.63
C TRP A 120 -6.15 -4.13 12.71
N TYR A 121 -5.72 -3.85 11.47
CA TYR A 121 -6.52 -3.08 10.52
C TYR A 121 -7.76 -3.87 10.04
N ALA A 122 -7.67 -5.19 9.88
CA ALA A 122 -8.83 -6.05 9.61
C ALA A 122 -9.90 -5.90 10.70
N GLY A 123 -9.48 -5.87 11.97
CA GLY A 123 -10.35 -5.66 13.12
C GLY A 123 -11.06 -4.29 13.14
N TRP A 124 -10.55 -3.30 12.41
CA TRP A 124 -11.17 -1.99 12.26
C TRP A 124 -12.21 -1.91 11.14
N ALA A 125 -12.25 -2.87 10.23
CA ALA A 125 -13.01 -2.77 8.98
C ALA A 125 -14.48 -2.36 9.17
N ASP A 126 -15.13 -2.86 10.23
CA ASP A 126 -16.53 -2.63 10.59
C ASP A 126 -16.76 -1.61 11.71
N LYS A 127 -15.69 -0.98 12.23
CA LYS A 127 -15.75 -0.02 13.35
C LYS A 127 -15.57 1.42 12.92
N ILE A 128 -15.05 1.68 11.73
CA ILE A 128 -14.75 3.04 11.26
C ILE A 128 -16.00 3.93 11.25
N ALA A 129 -17.11 3.45 10.69
CA ALA A 129 -18.34 4.24 10.64
C ALA A 129 -18.95 4.47 12.04
N GLN A 130 -18.74 3.56 12.98
CA GLN A 130 -19.20 3.71 14.36
C GLN A 130 -18.38 4.75 15.13
N VAL A 131 -17.06 4.80 14.90
CA VAL A 131 -16.14 5.70 15.61
C VAL A 131 -16.04 7.08 14.95
N HIS A 132 -16.14 7.16 13.61
CA HIS A 132 -15.94 8.37 12.82
C HIS A 132 -17.18 8.84 12.05
N GLY A 133 -18.30 8.11 12.12
CA GLY A 133 -19.60 8.60 11.68
C GLY A 133 -20.36 9.29 12.80
N ASN A 134 -21.45 9.98 12.47
CA ASN A 134 -22.27 10.65 13.46
C ASN A 134 -23.75 10.77 13.06
N ALA A 135 -24.64 10.74 14.05
CA ALA A 135 -25.99 11.26 13.92
C ALA A 135 -26.00 12.71 14.42
N ASN A 136 -26.25 13.65 13.52
CA ASN A 136 -26.10 15.06 13.82
C ASN A 136 -27.45 15.65 14.29
N PRO A 137 -27.49 16.32 15.45
CA PRO A 137 -28.69 17.03 15.88
C PRO A 137 -28.89 18.26 14.97
N VAL A 138 -30.07 18.36 14.35
CA VAL A 138 -30.42 19.48 13.48
C VAL A 138 -31.79 20.03 13.85
N ALA A 139 -31.96 21.34 13.67
CA ALA A 139 -33.27 21.97 13.79
C ALA A 139 -34.12 21.59 12.57
N GLY A 140 -35.08 20.69 12.74
CA GLY A 140 -36.03 20.29 11.70
C GLY A 140 -36.39 18.81 11.73
N PRO A 141 -37.38 18.39 10.93
CA PRO A 141 -37.84 17.01 10.86
C PRO A 141 -36.91 16.17 9.95
N PHE A 142 -35.63 16.06 10.31
CA PHE A 142 -34.65 15.27 9.56
C PHE A 142 -33.82 14.35 10.47
N PHE A 143 -33.54 13.15 9.99
CA PHE A 143 -32.36 12.40 10.37
C PHE A 143 -31.17 12.90 9.55
N ASN A 144 -30.18 13.46 10.23
CA ASN A 144 -28.94 13.89 9.61
C ASN A 144 -27.82 12.93 9.99
N LEU A 145 -27.26 12.22 9.00
CA LEU A 145 -26.29 11.16 9.24
C LEU A 145 -25.03 11.44 8.43
N SER A 146 -23.90 11.58 9.10
CA SER A 146 -22.59 11.68 8.48
C SER A 146 -21.88 10.33 8.54
N SER A 147 -21.40 9.85 7.41
CA SER A 147 -20.64 8.59 7.31
C SER A 147 -19.34 8.79 6.54
N PRO A 148 -18.24 8.16 6.98
CA PRO A 148 -17.01 8.17 6.22
C PRO A 148 -17.12 7.26 4.98
N GLU A 149 -16.76 7.78 3.81
CA GLU A 149 -16.72 7.07 2.52
C GLU A 149 -15.31 7.14 1.92
N PRO A 150 -14.81 6.07 1.25
CA PRO A 150 -13.48 6.08 0.66
C PRO A 150 -13.36 7.13 -0.45
N THR A 151 -12.23 7.84 -0.48
CA THR A 151 -11.96 8.89 -1.48
C THR A 151 -11.75 8.34 -2.89
N GLY A 152 -11.24 7.11 -3.03
CA GLY A 152 -11.07 6.47 -4.35
C GLY A 152 -9.75 5.73 -4.55
N VAL A 153 -8.98 6.19 -5.55
CA VAL A 153 -7.63 5.69 -5.84
C VAL A 153 -6.62 6.49 -5.03
N VAL A 154 -5.83 5.80 -4.20
CA VAL A 154 -4.78 6.39 -3.38
C VAL A 154 -3.43 6.00 -3.97
N GLY A 155 -2.63 7.01 -4.34
CA GLY A 155 -1.21 6.80 -4.63
C GLY A 155 -0.41 6.70 -3.35
N ILE A 156 0.50 5.75 -3.23
CA ILE A 156 1.31 5.56 -2.01
C ILE A 156 2.77 5.48 -2.42
N VAL A 157 3.60 6.39 -1.91
CA VAL A 157 5.05 6.22 -1.92
C VAL A 157 5.42 5.46 -0.65
N ALA A 158 5.80 4.19 -0.79
CA ALA A 158 6.12 3.33 0.34
C ALA A 158 7.31 3.89 1.13
N PRO A 159 7.32 3.77 2.47
CA PRO A 159 8.47 4.16 3.29
C PRO A 159 9.78 3.53 2.77
N GLN A 160 10.84 4.34 2.68
CA GLN A 160 12.15 3.83 2.22
C GLN A 160 12.86 2.98 3.28
N LYS A 161 12.40 3.06 4.55
CA LYS A 161 12.85 2.24 5.69
C LYS A 161 11.69 1.41 6.24
N GLY A 162 11.99 0.23 6.80
CA GLY A 162 10.95 -0.71 7.25
C GLY A 162 10.16 -1.26 6.06
N PRO A 163 10.82 -1.94 5.10
CA PRO A 163 10.26 -2.22 3.76
C PRO A 163 9.00 -3.09 3.77
N LEU A 164 8.76 -3.86 4.83
CA LEU A 164 7.50 -4.58 5.05
C LEU A 164 6.57 -3.84 6.00
N LEU A 165 6.97 -3.65 7.26
CA LEU A 165 6.10 -3.09 8.29
C LEU A 165 5.62 -1.66 7.96
N GLY A 166 6.51 -0.81 7.44
CA GLY A 166 6.15 0.53 6.99
C GLY A 166 5.18 0.49 5.81
N LEU A 167 5.42 -0.37 4.83
CA LEU A 167 4.51 -0.57 3.69
C LEU A 167 3.12 -1.02 4.15
N VAL A 168 3.04 -2.06 4.99
CA VAL A 168 1.75 -2.55 5.52
C VAL A 168 1.05 -1.44 6.32
N SER A 169 1.78 -0.67 7.11
CA SER A 169 1.24 0.42 7.94
C SER A 169 0.64 1.59 7.15
N VAL A 170 1.00 1.75 5.87
CA VAL A 170 0.37 2.76 5.00
C VAL A 170 -0.66 2.15 4.04
N LEU A 171 -0.47 0.90 3.63
CA LEU A 171 -1.33 0.21 2.67
C LEU A 171 -2.63 -0.33 3.30
N ALA A 172 -2.51 -1.07 4.40
CA ALA A 172 -3.64 -1.68 5.08
C ALA A 172 -4.74 -0.68 5.48
N PRO A 173 -4.44 0.50 6.07
CA PRO A 173 -5.48 1.48 6.41
C PRO A 173 -6.18 2.06 5.18
N ALA A 174 -5.46 2.19 4.05
CA ALA A 174 -6.07 2.68 2.81
C ALA A 174 -7.09 1.67 2.27
N ILE A 175 -6.74 0.38 2.20
CA ILE A 175 -7.62 -0.61 1.57
C ILE A 175 -8.74 -1.13 2.48
N VAL A 176 -8.53 -1.22 3.80
CA VAL A 176 -9.59 -1.66 4.74
C VAL A 176 -10.79 -0.71 4.70
N THR A 177 -10.54 0.56 4.44
CA THR A 177 -11.57 1.61 4.36
C THR A 177 -12.28 1.67 3.01
N GLY A 178 -11.91 0.80 2.06
CA GLY A 178 -12.56 0.68 0.76
C GLY A 178 -11.88 1.46 -0.36
N ASN A 179 -10.73 2.10 -0.11
CA ASN A 179 -9.94 2.67 -1.19
C ASN A 179 -9.19 1.58 -1.97
N THR A 180 -8.77 1.92 -3.19
CA THR A 180 -7.79 1.13 -3.96
C THR A 180 -6.45 1.85 -3.96
N ALA A 181 -5.36 1.13 -4.14
CA ALA A 181 -4.01 1.67 -4.00
C ALA A 181 -3.11 1.39 -5.21
N VAL A 182 -2.30 2.40 -5.57
CA VAL A 182 -1.12 2.25 -6.43
C VAL A 182 0.11 2.58 -5.59
N VAL A 183 0.91 1.57 -5.31
CA VAL A 183 2.08 1.62 -4.43
C VAL A 183 3.35 1.71 -5.26
N LEU A 184 4.16 2.73 -5.01
CA LEU A 184 5.56 2.80 -5.43
C LEU A 184 6.40 2.21 -4.31
N ALA A 185 6.98 1.03 -4.53
CA ALA A 185 7.77 0.31 -3.53
C ALA A 185 9.05 1.07 -3.13
N SER A 186 9.68 0.66 -2.02
CA SER A 186 11.02 1.13 -1.67
C SER A 186 11.99 0.88 -2.82
N GLU A 187 12.74 1.91 -3.21
CA GLU A 187 13.69 1.81 -4.31
C GLU A 187 14.79 0.79 -3.99
N GLN A 188 15.34 0.89 -2.77
CA GLN A 188 16.47 0.08 -2.31
C GLN A 188 16.06 -1.32 -1.86
N HIS A 189 14.85 -1.46 -1.30
CA HIS A 189 14.39 -2.70 -0.69
C HIS A 189 13.02 -3.14 -1.24
N PRO A 190 12.91 -3.40 -2.56
CA PRO A 190 11.62 -3.71 -3.20
C PRO A 190 11.13 -5.14 -2.93
N LEU A 191 11.99 -6.07 -2.52
CA LEU A 191 11.65 -7.50 -2.46
C LEU A 191 10.49 -7.80 -1.50
N PRO A 192 10.44 -7.26 -0.26
CA PRO A 192 9.28 -7.45 0.61
C PRO A 192 7.97 -6.95 0.01
N ALA A 193 7.98 -5.86 -0.76
CA ALA A 193 6.78 -5.36 -1.43
C ALA A 193 6.31 -6.30 -2.54
N ILE A 194 7.23 -6.90 -3.30
CA ILE A 194 6.90 -7.83 -4.38
C ILE A 194 6.41 -9.17 -3.82
N THR A 195 7.07 -9.67 -2.77
CA THR A 195 6.63 -10.89 -2.07
C THR A 195 5.27 -10.68 -1.40
N LEU A 196 5.02 -9.49 -0.84
CA LEU A 196 3.68 -9.11 -0.37
C LEU A 196 2.67 -9.12 -1.52
N ALA A 197 3.03 -8.68 -2.74
CA ALA A 197 2.13 -8.80 -3.89
C ALA A 197 1.75 -10.26 -4.22
N GLU A 198 2.64 -11.24 -4.03
CA GLU A 198 2.30 -12.68 -4.13
C GLU A 198 1.30 -13.11 -3.05
N VAL A 199 1.46 -12.61 -1.82
CA VAL A 199 0.49 -12.79 -0.72
C VAL A 199 -0.86 -12.20 -1.11
N LEU A 200 -0.91 -10.94 -1.57
CA LEU A 200 -2.15 -10.27 -1.97
C LEU A 200 -2.88 -11.04 -3.08
N ALA A 201 -2.15 -11.52 -4.09
CA ALA A 201 -2.70 -12.30 -5.20
C ALA A 201 -3.32 -13.64 -4.78
N THR A 202 -2.92 -14.16 -3.62
CA THR A 202 -3.37 -15.47 -3.09
C THR A 202 -4.28 -15.33 -1.87
N SER A 203 -4.77 -14.12 -1.59
CA SER A 203 -5.62 -13.79 -0.43
C SER A 203 -7.04 -13.36 -0.80
N ASP A 204 -7.53 -13.76 -1.99
CA ASP A 204 -8.84 -13.38 -2.53
C ASP A 204 -9.08 -11.87 -2.68
N LEU A 205 -8.00 -11.08 -2.66
CA LEU A 205 -8.05 -9.66 -2.94
C LEU A 205 -8.37 -9.46 -4.42
N PRO A 206 -9.44 -8.71 -4.78
CA PRO A 206 -9.77 -8.49 -6.18
C PRO A 206 -8.63 -7.81 -6.94
N GLY A 207 -8.36 -8.29 -8.15
CA GLY A 207 -7.33 -7.72 -9.01
C GLY A 207 -7.53 -6.22 -9.21
N GLY A 208 -6.49 -5.43 -8.96
CA GLY A 208 -6.50 -3.98 -9.07
C GLY A 208 -6.76 -3.23 -7.76
N VAL A 209 -7.23 -3.89 -6.69
CA VAL A 209 -7.40 -3.20 -5.39
C VAL A 209 -6.06 -2.70 -4.85
N VAL A 210 -5.00 -3.49 -5.02
CA VAL A 210 -3.62 -3.06 -4.80
C VAL A 210 -2.83 -3.33 -6.06
N ASN A 211 -2.02 -2.35 -6.46
CA ASN A 211 -1.07 -2.44 -7.56
C ASN A 211 0.30 -2.00 -7.02
N VAL A 212 1.34 -2.80 -7.21
CA VAL A 212 2.69 -2.53 -6.70
C VAL A 212 3.64 -2.34 -7.86
N LEU A 213 4.32 -1.20 -7.87
CA LEU A 213 5.31 -0.81 -8.87
C LEU A 213 6.68 -0.69 -8.19
N THR A 214 7.67 -1.37 -8.75
CA THR A 214 9.08 -1.22 -8.35
C THR A 214 9.78 -0.21 -9.25
N GLY A 215 10.80 0.45 -8.72
CA GLY A 215 11.58 1.45 -9.46
C GLY A 215 11.95 2.63 -8.61
N ARG A 216 12.24 3.77 -9.25
CA ARG A 216 12.62 5.00 -8.57
C ARG A 216 11.40 5.88 -8.31
N PRO A 217 11.04 6.17 -7.05
CA PRO A 217 9.96 7.10 -6.74
C PRO A 217 10.14 8.46 -7.42
N ALA A 218 11.37 8.95 -7.55
CA ALA A 218 11.64 10.20 -8.27
C ALA A 218 11.22 10.18 -9.76
N GLU A 219 11.23 9.02 -10.42
CA GLU A 219 10.79 8.89 -11.82
C GLU A 219 9.26 8.70 -11.95
N THR A 220 8.62 8.13 -10.92
CA THR A 220 7.24 7.63 -11.01
C THR A 220 6.23 8.40 -10.17
N ALA A 221 6.62 8.93 -9.02
CA ALA A 221 5.77 9.72 -8.13
C ALA A 221 5.22 10.99 -8.77
N PRO A 222 5.95 11.76 -9.61
CA PRO A 222 5.40 12.94 -10.28
C PRO A 222 4.18 12.61 -11.15
N TRP A 223 4.18 11.45 -11.80
CA TRP A 223 3.06 10.99 -12.62
C TRP A 223 1.86 10.58 -11.78
N LEU A 224 2.08 10.04 -10.59
CA LEU A 224 1.01 9.68 -9.66
C LEU A 224 0.41 10.92 -8.99
N ALA A 225 1.26 11.89 -8.64
CA ALA A 225 0.87 13.15 -8.02
C ALA A 225 0.07 14.06 -8.97
N SER A 226 0.38 14.10 -10.26
CA SER A 226 -0.36 14.88 -11.27
C SER A 226 -1.53 14.11 -11.91
N HIS A 227 -1.70 12.81 -11.63
CA HIS A 227 -2.75 12.02 -12.29
C HIS A 227 -4.15 12.45 -11.86
N MET A 228 -5.02 12.76 -12.83
CA MET A 228 -6.39 13.24 -12.57
C MET A 228 -7.29 12.16 -11.94
N ASP A 229 -7.11 10.90 -12.32
CA ASP A 229 -7.83 9.77 -11.73
C ASP A 229 -7.28 9.29 -10.37
N VAL A 230 -6.36 10.02 -9.74
CA VAL A 230 -5.89 9.73 -8.36
C VAL A 230 -6.53 10.74 -7.40
N ASN A 231 -7.19 10.23 -6.36
CA ASN A 231 -7.98 11.01 -5.40
C ASN A 231 -7.18 11.48 -4.19
N ALA A 232 -6.13 10.75 -3.84
CA ALA A 232 -5.23 11.12 -2.75
C ALA A 232 -3.82 10.54 -2.98
N ILE A 233 -2.82 11.14 -2.31
CA ILE A 233 -1.46 10.64 -2.31
C ILE A 233 -0.87 10.62 -0.89
N ASP A 234 -0.24 9.50 -0.54
CA ASP A 234 0.57 9.33 0.67
C ASP A 234 2.05 9.51 0.34
N LEU A 235 2.67 10.55 0.90
CA LEU A 235 4.09 10.87 0.71
C LEU A 235 4.97 10.40 1.87
N ALA A 236 4.50 9.46 2.71
CA ALA A 236 5.27 8.94 3.85
C ALA A 236 6.67 8.39 3.50
N GLY A 237 6.86 7.94 2.25
CA GLY A 237 8.14 7.47 1.73
C GLY A 237 8.97 8.49 0.95
N VAL A 238 8.62 9.77 0.97
CA VAL A 238 9.38 10.82 0.28
C VAL A 238 10.29 11.54 1.27
N ASP A 239 11.55 11.11 1.33
CA ASP A 239 12.55 11.67 2.26
C ASP A 239 13.15 13.00 1.77
N ASN A 240 13.06 13.30 0.47
CA ASN A 240 13.61 14.54 -0.12
C ASN A 240 12.57 15.68 -0.03
N PRO A 241 12.83 16.76 0.74
CA PRO A 241 11.87 17.86 0.91
C PRO A 241 11.54 18.62 -0.38
N ALA A 242 12.49 18.74 -1.30
CA ALA A 242 12.26 19.41 -2.59
C ALA A 242 11.32 18.57 -3.46
N LEU A 243 11.56 17.25 -3.54
CA LEU A 243 10.64 16.34 -4.23
C LEU A 243 9.25 16.37 -3.59
N ALA A 244 9.16 16.35 -2.26
CA ALA A 244 7.88 16.45 -1.56
C ALA A 244 7.11 17.72 -1.93
N ALA A 245 7.78 18.88 -1.92
CA ALA A 245 7.17 20.15 -2.30
C ALA A 245 6.68 20.14 -3.76
N ASP A 246 7.43 19.54 -4.67
CA ASP A 246 7.02 19.41 -6.07
C ASP A 246 5.83 18.46 -6.24
N LEU A 247 5.79 17.35 -5.50
CA LEU A 247 4.66 16.42 -5.50
C LEU A 247 3.40 17.05 -4.89
N GLU A 248 3.52 17.85 -3.83
CA GLU A 248 2.41 18.63 -3.27
C GLU A 248 1.88 19.66 -4.28
N ARG A 249 2.78 20.33 -5.01
CA ARG A 249 2.39 21.28 -6.07
C ARG A 249 1.66 20.58 -7.21
N ALA A 250 2.14 19.42 -7.65
CA ALA A 250 1.47 18.61 -8.67
C ALA A 250 0.11 18.06 -8.18
N ALA A 251 0.01 17.67 -6.91
CA ALA A 251 -1.24 17.23 -6.30
C ALA A 251 -2.31 18.35 -6.30
N ALA A 252 -1.89 19.61 -6.17
CA ALA A 252 -2.80 20.76 -6.18
C ALA A 252 -3.56 20.93 -7.52
N GLU A 253 -3.09 20.35 -8.63
CA GLU A 253 -3.75 20.47 -9.95
C GLU A 253 -5.20 19.96 -9.96
N ASN A 254 -5.54 18.96 -9.13
CA ASN A 254 -6.91 18.49 -8.94
C ASN A 254 -7.37 18.57 -7.47
N LEU A 255 -6.61 19.27 -6.62
CA LEU A 255 -6.86 19.40 -5.18
C LEU A 255 -6.97 18.04 -4.44
N LYS A 256 -6.30 17.00 -4.94
CA LYS A 256 -6.29 15.69 -4.26
C LYS A 256 -5.72 15.80 -2.86
N ARG A 257 -6.17 14.93 -1.96
CA ARG A 257 -5.70 14.89 -0.57
C ARG A 257 -4.24 14.46 -0.52
N VAL A 258 -3.47 15.07 0.37
CA VAL A 258 -2.05 14.74 0.54
C VAL A 258 -1.77 14.45 2.01
N ILE A 259 -1.22 13.27 2.31
CA ILE A 259 -0.44 13.08 3.54
C ILE A 259 0.96 13.55 3.23
N ARG A 260 1.39 14.64 3.86
CA ARG A 260 2.74 15.18 3.73
C ARG A 260 3.77 14.23 4.35
N PRO A 261 5.03 14.24 3.87
CA PRO A 261 6.08 13.53 4.56
C PRO A 261 6.21 14.02 6.00
N ALA A 262 6.40 13.07 6.90
CA ALA A 262 6.74 13.31 8.29
C ALA A 262 8.03 12.52 8.59
N PRO A 263 8.78 12.89 9.65
CA PRO A 263 9.88 12.04 10.11
C PRO A 263 9.42 10.59 10.23
N THR A 264 10.25 9.65 9.75
CA THR A 264 9.88 8.23 9.75
C THR A 264 9.41 7.83 11.15
N PRO A 265 8.13 7.44 11.32
CA PRO A 265 7.64 7.07 12.64
C PRO A 265 8.29 5.75 13.08
N ASP A 266 8.28 5.49 14.39
CA ASP A 266 8.52 4.11 14.84
C ASP A 266 7.35 3.25 14.37
N TRP A 267 7.55 2.51 13.29
CA TRP A 267 6.51 1.68 12.70
C TRP A 267 6.04 0.57 13.64
N ARG A 268 6.78 0.25 14.72
CA ARG A 268 6.38 -0.71 15.75
C ARG A 268 5.47 -0.12 16.81
N ALA A 269 5.37 1.21 16.91
CA ALA A 269 4.40 1.84 17.78
C ALA A 269 2.97 1.49 17.35
N ASP A 270 2.02 1.68 18.26
CA ASP A 270 0.59 1.52 17.96
C ASP A 270 0.24 2.37 16.71
N PRO A 271 -0.38 1.76 15.67
CA PRO A 271 -0.70 2.47 14.43
C PRO A 271 -1.68 3.63 14.62
N GLY A 272 -2.54 3.55 15.64
CA GLY A 272 -3.67 4.45 15.85
C GLY A 272 -4.68 4.45 14.70
N ALA A 273 -5.81 5.14 14.90
CA ALA A 273 -6.87 5.24 13.89
C ALA A 273 -6.63 6.33 12.84
N GLY A 274 -5.67 7.25 13.05
CA GLY A 274 -5.52 8.45 12.20
C GLY A 274 -5.30 8.17 10.71
N ARG A 275 -4.54 7.12 10.38
CA ARG A 275 -4.31 6.73 8.97
C ARG A 275 -5.54 6.14 8.29
N LEU A 276 -6.47 5.55 9.05
CA LEU A 276 -7.73 5.03 8.49
C LEU A 276 -8.57 6.16 7.89
N THR A 277 -8.61 7.33 8.54
CA THR A 277 -9.46 8.44 8.14
C THR A 277 -8.80 9.42 7.16
N ALA A 278 -7.48 9.29 6.95
CA ALA A 278 -6.73 10.25 6.12
C ALA A 278 -7.22 10.33 4.67
N PHE A 279 -7.80 9.24 4.16
CA PHE A 279 -8.32 9.11 2.79
C PHE A 279 -9.83 8.79 2.75
N LEU A 280 -10.56 9.28 3.73
CA LEU A 280 -12.02 9.19 3.80
C LEU A 280 -12.66 10.57 3.66
N GLU A 281 -13.71 10.66 2.84
CA GLU A 281 -14.61 11.80 2.78
C GLU A 281 -15.77 11.63 3.76
N THR A 282 -16.31 12.72 4.28
CA THR A 282 -17.54 12.67 5.07
C THR A 282 -18.72 12.99 4.19
N LYS A 283 -19.57 12.00 3.94
CA LYS A 283 -20.87 12.22 3.29
C LYS A 283 -21.95 12.37 4.32
N THR A 284 -22.77 13.40 4.15
CA THR A 284 -23.90 13.68 5.05
C THR A 284 -25.22 13.51 4.30
N VAL A 285 -26.06 12.59 4.77
CA VAL A 285 -27.39 12.32 4.23
C VAL A 285 -28.44 12.93 5.14
N TRP A 286 -29.37 13.67 4.54
CA TRP A 286 -30.54 14.22 5.20
C TRP A 286 -31.75 13.39 4.79
N HIS A 287 -32.36 12.69 5.74
CA HIS A 287 -33.58 11.92 5.50
C HIS A 287 -34.75 12.56 6.26
N PRO A 288 -35.87 12.92 5.61
CA PRO A 288 -37.04 13.42 6.31
C PRO A 288 -37.51 12.42 7.37
N LYS A 289 -37.95 12.91 8.53
CA LYS A 289 -38.59 12.10 9.59
C LYS A 289 -39.96 12.65 9.92
N GLY A 290 -40.93 11.77 10.20
CA GLY A 290 -42.22 12.18 10.75
C GLY A 290 -42.04 12.95 12.06
N ALA A 291 -42.86 13.97 12.26
CA ALA A 291 -42.95 14.69 13.53
C ALA A 291 -43.55 13.79 14.61
#